data_AF-A0A9D1GLD5-F1
#
_entry.id   AF-A0A9D1GLD5-F1
#
_cell.length_a   1.000
_cell.length_b   1.000
_cell.length_c   1.000
_cell.angle_alpha   90.00
_cell.angle_beta   90.00
_cell.angle_gamma   90.00
#
_symmetry.space_group_name_H-M   'P 1'
#
loop_
_entity.id
_entity.type
_entity.pdbx_description
1 polymer ?
#
loop_
_entity_poly.entity_id
_entity_poly.type
_entity_poly.pdbx_seq_one_letter_code
_entity_poly.pdbx_strand_id
1 'polypeptide(L)'
;MAWLGIQTVSTTGDTPVQVELGVRCQQALIKNFGENDIWVGVESDATKTEGMARIPAGTAQVVGGNVNGPWPYEAFDTLYIISDASETDSVEVQPVQY
;
A
#
# COMPACT_ATOMS: atom_id res chain seq x y z
N MET A 1 10.75 16.34 -17.61
CA MET A 1 10.70 16.36 -16.14
C MET A 1 10.51 14.91 -15.70
N ALA A 2 11.37 14.37 -14.84
CA ALA A 2 11.21 13.00 -14.35
C ALA A 2 10.12 13.00 -13.27
N TRP A 3 9.09 12.17 -13.46
CA TRP A 3 7.97 12.02 -12.52
C TRP A 3 8.24 10.79 -11.66
N LEU A 4 8.26 10.95 -10.34
CA LEU A 4 8.56 9.86 -9.39
C LEU A 4 7.32 9.03 -9.01
N GLY A 5 6.10 9.48 -9.38
CA GLY A 5 4.87 8.73 -9.10
C GLY A 5 4.50 8.62 -7.62
N ILE A 6 5.01 9.51 -6.77
CA ILE A 6 4.77 9.48 -5.32
C ILE A 6 3.41 10.11 -5.03
N GLN A 7 2.61 9.42 -4.21
CA GLN A 7 1.35 9.93 -3.68
C GLN A 7 1.40 9.92 -2.16
N THR A 8 0.99 11.03 -1.55
CA THR A 8 0.80 11.13 -0.10
C THR A 8 -0.69 10.95 0.18
N VAL A 9 -1.01 10.07 1.12
CA VAL A 9 -2.40 9.73 1.47
C VAL A 9 -2.59 9.81 2.99
N SER A 10 -3.80 10.22 3.37
CA SER A 10 -4.25 10.19 4.76
C SER A 10 -4.95 8.86 5.04
N THR A 11 -4.77 8.29 6.23
CA THR A 11 -5.56 7.13 6.66
C THR A 11 -6.91 7.58 7.21
N THR A 12 -7.90 6.70 7.13
CA THR A 12 -9.21 6.86 7.77
C THR A 12 -9.41 5.68 8.71
N GLY A 13 -9.65 5.96 10.00
CA GLY A 13 -9.81 4.92 11.03
C GLY A 13 -10.84 3.87 10.62
N ASP A 14 -10.41 2.60 10.65
CA ASP A 14 -11.18 1.40 10.31
C ASP A 14 -11.81 1.36 8.91
N THR A 15 -11.45 2.31 8.04
CA THR A 15 -11.98 2.40 6.69
C THR A 15 -10.85 2.23 5.69
N PRO A 16 -10.95 1.28 4.72
CA PRO A 16 -9.95 1.14 3.68
C PRO A 16 -9.86 2.40 2.82
N VAL A 17 -8.65 2.91 2.66
CA VAL A 17 -8.30 3.97 1.70
C VAL A 17 -7.81 3.32 0.43
N GLN A 18 -8.53 3.55 -0.66
CA GLN A 18 -8.13 3.10 -2.00
C GLN A 18 -7.14 4.10 -2.61
N VAL A 19 -6.02 3.60 -3.13
CA VAL A 19 -4.97 4.39 -3.79
C VAL A 19 -4.75 3.87 -5.20
N GLU A 20 -5.18 4.65 -6.20
CA GLU A 20 -4.94 4.35 -7.61
C GLU A 20 -3.52 4.77 -7.99
N LEU A 21 -2.69 3.84 -8.45
CA LEU A 21 -1.28 4.09 -8.78
C LEU A 21 -1.09 4.80 -10.13
N GLY A 22 -2.12 4.82 -10.98
CA GLY A 22 -2.08 5.39 -12.33
C GLY A 22 -1.27 4.57 -13.34
N VAL A 23 -0.70 3.45 -12.90
CA VAL A 23 0.16 2.54 -13.65
C VAL A 23 -0.01 1.14 -13.09
N ARG A 24 0.06 0.11 -13.95
CA ARG A 24 0.20 -1.27 -13.47
C ARG A 24 1.65 -1.54 -13.10
N CYS A 25 1.85 -2.07 -11.89
CA CYS A 25 3.15 -2.41 -11.35
C CYS A 25 3.10 -3.73 -10.57
N GLN A 26 4.24 -4.36 -10.39
CA GLN A 26 4.39 -5.59 -9.59
C GLN A 26 4.78 -5.30 -8.14
N GLN A 27 5.32 -4.10 -7.88
CA GLN A 27 5.78 -3.68 -6.56
C GLN A 27 5.55 -2.19 -6.34
N ALA A 28 5.16 -1.85 -5.12
CA ALA A 28 5.07 -0.48 -4.62
C ALA A 28 5.86 -0.35 -3.30
N LEU A 29 6.61 0.75 -3.17
CA LEU A 29 7.22 1.16 -1.91
C LEU A 29 6.18 1.95 -1.10
N ILE A 30 5.97 1.52 0.13
CA ILE A 30 5.10 2.18 1.09
C ILE A 30 5.95 2.71 2.23
N LYS A 31 5.70 3.96 2.65
CA LYS A 31 6.37 4.58 3.80
C LYS A 31 5.30 5.05 4.77
N ASN A 32 5.37 4.57 6.00
CA ASN A 32 4.46 4.96 7.06
C ASN A 32 5.13 6.00 7.97
N PHE A 33 4.69 7.25 7.85
CA PHE A 33 5.09 8.38 8.70
C PHE A 33 4.15 8.59 9.89
N GLY A 34 3.05 7.84 9.96
CA GLY A 34 2.12 7.86 11.08
C GLY A 34 2.66 7.20 12.34
N GLU A 35 1.91 7.35 13.42
CA GLU A 35 2.17 6.76 14.73
C GLU A 35 1.58 5.35 14.87
N ASN A 36 0.62 4.99 14.01
CA ASN A 36 -0.03 3.68 14.03
C ASN A 36 0.47 2.80 12.89
N ASP A 37 0.34 1.50 13.09
CA ASP A 37 0.61 0.53 12.04
C ASP A 37 -0.48 0.62 10.97
N ILE A 38 -0.07 0.35 9.73
CA ILE A 38 -0.99 0.27 8.59
C ILE A 38 -0.95 -1.14 8.01
N TRP A 39 -2.03 -1.52 7.33
CA TRP A 39 -2.14 -2.76 6.58
C TRP A 39 -2.38 -2.43 5.12
N VAL A 40 -1.56 -3.00 4.24
CA VAL A 40 -1.59 -2.70 2.81
C VAL A 40 -1.82 -3.96 2.01
N GLY A 41 -2.84 -3.97 1.18
CA GLY A 41 -3.17 -5.05 0.25
C GLY A 41 -3.42 -4.55 -1.17
N VAL A 42 -3.49 -5.49 -2.12
CA VAL A 42 -3.79 -5.21 -3.55
C VAL A 42 -5.22 -5.60 -3.93
N GLU A 43 -5.94 -6.28 -3.04
CA GLU A 43 -7.33 -6.72 -3.22
C GLU A 43 -8.26 -5.95 -2.28
N SER A 44 -9.46 -5.61 -2.75
CA SER A 44 -10.42 -4.80 -2.01
C SER A 44 -11.05 -5.50 -0.80
N ASP A 45 -11.08 -6.83 -0.82
CA ASP A 45 -11.66 -7.70 0.20
C ASP A 45 -10.61 -8.33 1.13
N ALA A 46 -9.33 -8.00 0.94
CA ALA A 46 -8.27 -8.37 1.87
C ALA A 46 -8.50 -7.77 3.27
N THR A 47 -8.03 -8.46 4.30
CA THR A 47 -8.21 -8.08 5.71
C THR A 47 -6.86 -7.90 6.40
N LYS A 48 -6.85 -7.29 7.60
CA LYS A 48 -5.63 -7.14 8.41
C LYS A 48 -4.92 -8.46 8.73
N THR A 49 -5.64 -9.58 8.67
CA THR A 49 -5.12 -10.93 8.96
C THR A 49 -4.89 -11.78 7.72
N GLU A 50 -5.37 -11.35 6.55
CA GLU A 50 -5.32 -12.14 5.31
C GLU A 50 -5.16 -11.22 4.10
N GLY A 51 -4.12 -11.46 3.30
CA GLY A 51 -3.89 -10.71 2.06
C GLY A 51 -3.28 -9.31 2.22
N MET A 52 -3.06 -8.82 3.44
CA MET A 52 -2.40 -7.54 3.70
C MET A 52 -1.06 -7.67 4.42
N ALA A 53 -0.10 -6.83 4.04
CA ALA A 53 1.14 -6.64 4.74
C ALA A 53 0.97 -5.59 5.85
N ARG A 54 1.30 -5.96 7.10
CA ARG A 54 1.42 -4.99 8.21
C ARG A 54 2.71 -4.20 8.07
N ILE A 55 2.63 -2.88 8.07
CA ILE A 55 3.75 -1.95 7.97
C ILE A 55 3.77 -1.10 9.25
N PRO A 56 4.74 -1.33 10.14
CA PRO A 56 4.80 -0.59 11.40
C PRO A 56 4.98 0.92 11.22
N ALA A 57 4.62 1.68 12.24
CA ALA A 57 4.94 3.11 12.33
C ALA A 57 6.43 3.39 12.09
N GLY A 58 6.75 4.47 11.38
CA GLY A 58 8.14 4.87 11.07
C GLY A 58 8.90 3.91 10.15
N THR A 59 8.22 3.00 9.46
CA THR A 59 8.84 1.98 8.59
C THR A 59 8.52 2.22 7.12
N ALA A 60 9.47 1.84 6.26
CA ALA A 60 9.25 1.72 4.83
C ALA A 60 9.36 0.26 4.40
N GLN A 61 8.43 -0.21 3.57
CA GLN A 61 8.40 -1.59 3.09
C GLN A 61 7.93 -1.65 1.64
N VAL A 62 8.54 -2.54 0.86
CA VAL A 62 8.06 -2.88 -0.49
C VAL A 62 6.96 -3.92 -0.36
N VAL A 63 5.81 -3.64 -0.97
CA VAL A 63 4.66 -4.56 -1.10
C VAL A 63 4.55 -4.98 -2.56
N GLY A 64 4.37 -6.28 -2.80
CA GLY A 64 4.25 -6.83 -4.14
C GLY A 64 3.60 -8.20 -4.13
N GLY A 65 3.31 -8.71 -5.34
CA GLY A 65 2.66 -10.02 -5.52
C GLY A 65 3.51 -11.18 -4.99
N ASN A 66 2.87 -12.19 -4.40
CA ASN A 66 3.55 -13.40 -3.95
C ASN A 66 3.98 -14.26 -5.15
N VAL A 67 5.29 -14.34 -5.40
CA VAL A 67 5.88 -15.13 -6.50
C VAL A 67 5.69 -16.64 -6.36
N ASN A 68 5.30 -17.12 -5.17
CA ASN A 68 4.95 -18.51 -4.91
C ASN A 68 3.44 -18.75 -4.91
N GLY A 69 2.64 -17.73 -5.22
CA GLY A 69 1.19 -17.81 -5.31
C GLY A 69 0.70 -18.45 -6.61
N PRO A 70 -0.62 -18.68 -6.75
CA PRO A 70 -1.22 -19.19 -7.97
C PRO A 70 -1.05 -18.25 -9.18
N TRP A 71 -0.87 -16.95 -8.93
CA TRP A 71 -0.70 -15.91 -9.94
C TRP A 71 0.60 -15.15 -9.70
N PRO A 72 1.76 -15.78 -9.96
CA PRO A 72 3.05 -15.15 -9.73
C PRO A 72 3.21 -13.97 -10.68
N TYR A 73 3.77 -12.86 -10.17
CA TYR A 73 4.06 -11.64 -10.94
C TYR A 73 2.82 -10.91 -11.49
N GLU A 74 1.62 -11.20 -10.99
CA GLU A 74 0.43 -10.44 -11.34
C GLU A 74 0.62 -8.96 -10.97
N ALA A 75 0.42 -8.09 -11.96
CA ALA A 75 0.54 -6.66 -11.78
C ALA A 75 -0.77 -6.08 -11.25
N PHE A 76 -0.66 -5.09 -10.38
CA PHE A 76 -1.77 -4.35 -9.79
C PHE A 76 -1.62 -2.87 -10.10
N ASP A 77 -2.72 -2.14 -10.10
CA ASP A 77 -2.77 -0.68 -10.29
C ASP A 77 -3.41 0.05 -9.11
N THR A 78 -3.85 -0.69 -8.09
CA THR A 78 -4.58 -0.17 -6.95
C THR A 78 -4.06 -0.81 -5.66
N LEU A 79 -3.99 -0.02 -4.60
CA LEU A 79 -3.71 -0.48 -3.24
C LEU A 79 -4.85 -0.12 -2.29
N TYR A 80 -5.01 -0.91 -1.25
CA TYR A 80 -5.95 -0.67 -0.15
C TYR A 80 -5.17 -0.57 1.15
N ILE A 81 -5.33 0.56 1.85
CA ILE A 81 -4.61 0.86 3.09
C ILE A 81 -5.62 0.97 4.23
N ILE A 82 -5.42 0.18 5.29
CA ILE A 82 -6.25 0.21 6.50
C ILE A 82 -5.37 0.64 7.69
N SER A 83 -5.90 1.51 8.54
CA SER A 83 -5.33 1.84 9.85
C SER A 83 -6.44 1.82 10.90
N ASP A 84 -6.09 1.58 12.16
CA ASP A 84 -7.02 1.75 13.30
C ASP A 84 -7.27 3.23 13.63
N ALA A 85 -6.45 4.14 13.09
CA ALA A 85 -6.54 5.57 13.36
C ALA A 85 -6.54 6.41 12.07
N SER A 86 -7.24 7.55 12.14
CA SER A 86 -7.16 8.58 11.11
C SER A 86 -5.93 9.44 11.32
N GLU A 87 -5.06 9.52 10.32
CA GLU A 87 -3.84 10.32 10.36
C GLU A 87 -3.68 11.05 9.02
N THR A 88 -3.43 12.36 9.07
CA THR A 88 -3.32 13.20 7.88
C THR A 88 -1.95 13.05 7.24
N ASP A 89 -1.92 12.85 5.92
CA ASP A 89 -0.71 12.79 5.09
C ASP A 89 0.36 11.83 5.64
N SER A 90 -0.09 10.71 6.23
CA SER A 90 0.72 9.81 7.03
C SER A 90 1.38 8.69 6.22
N VAL A 91 0.95 8.45 4.98
CA VAL A 91 1.49 7.37 4.15
C VAL A 91 1.93 7.90 2.79
N GLU A 92 3.15 7.55 2.38
CA GLU A 92 3.58 7.73 1.00
C GLU A 92 3.58 6.40 0.25
N VAL A 93 3.09 6.44 -0.98
CA VAL A 93 3.02 5.31 -1.90
C VAL A 93 3.77 5.64 -3.17
N GLN A 94 4.61 4.73 -3.65
CA GLN A 94 5.37 4.88 -4.89
C GLN A 94 5.43 3.56 -5.67
N PRO A 95 4.95 3.48 -6.93
CA PRO A 95 5.23 2.33 -7.78
C PRO A 95 6.73 2.25 -8.09
N VAL A 96 7.35 1.08 -7.93
CA VAL A 96 8.82 0.91 -8.06
C VAL A 96 9.25 -0.12 -9.10
N GLN A 97 8.39 -1.07 -9.48
CA GLN A 97 8.67 -2.04 -10.54
C GLN A 97 7.43 -2.23 -11.42
N TYR A 98 7.56 -1.88 -12.71
CA TYR A 98 6.53 -2.06 -13.74
C TYR A 98 6.59 -3.45 -14.37
#